data_AF-A0A4P8XTX4-F1
#
_entry.id   AF-A0A4P8XTX4-F1
#
_cell.length_a   1.000
_cell.length_b   1.000
_cell.length_c   1.000
_cell.angle_alpha   90.00
_cell.angle_beta   90.00
_cell.angle_gamma   90.00
#
_symmetry.space_group_name_H-M   'P 1'
#
loop_
_entity.id
_entity.type
_entity.pdbx_description
1 polymer ?
#
loop_
_entity_poly.entity_id
_entity_poly.type
_entity_poly.pdbx_seq_one_letter_code
_entity_poly.pdbx_strand_id
1 'polypeptide(L)'
;MEINSKQGYYDKKLCNFTPRLLSEITVVDGVETTKRLRLGGKLAGGRVLPEIEINGSELGSFNWLLDKWGVECVLEVGKNVKDNVRHAIQLTAPAADKKCIYTVTGWKKIDNHWHYLLPNDSRFDVDLSGKLKHYSTEQNFSEQDIANVFMMHEIPPVKKEILYSLIAFTFLTPLNEFLKRTGCEPKFVLFLVGHTGTRKSTLAALFLSFFGQFTASDLPLSFRDTANSILHNAFTLKDVLTCIDDFHPSGRDEEKKLTSTAQSVMRAYGDRMYVLK
;
A
#
# COMPACT_ATOMS: atom_id res chain seq x y z
N MET A 1 28.30 4.82 -29.37
CA MET A 1 28.67 3.44 -29.00
C MET A 1 29.77 3.05 -29.95
N GLU A 2 30.92 2.69 -29.40
CA GLU A 2 32.08 2.33 -30.20
C GLU A 2 31.91 0.90 -30.72
N ILE A 3 31.91 0.73 -32.05
CA ILE A 3 31.78 -0.57 -32.70
C ILE A 3 33.14 -0.93 -33.31
N ASN A 4 33.65 -2.10 -32.95
CA ASN A 4 34.85 -2.64 -33.57
C ASN A 4 34.47 -3.40 -34.85
N SER A 5 35.00 -2.96 -35.99
CA SER A 5 34.80 -3.58 -37.28
C SER A 5 36.14 -3.88 -37.96
N LYS A 6 36.11 -4.68 -39.04
CA LYS A 6 37.30 -4.94 -39.87
C LYS A 6 37.95 -3.67 -40.45
N GLN A 7 37.29 -2.51 -40.40
CA GLN A 7 37.78 -1.22 -40.88
C GLN A 7 38.17 -0.24 -39.74
N GLY A 8 38.17 -0.69 -38.48
CA GLY A 8 38.50 0.14 -37.31
C GLY A 8 37.28 0.45 -36.42
N TYR A 9 37.49 1.37 -35.48
CA TYR A 9 36.48 1.86 -34.55
C TYR A 9 35.66 3.00 -35.18
N TYR A 10 34.35 2.93 -35.06
CA TYR A 10 33.48 4.05 -35.39
C TYR A 10 32.36 4.19 -34.36
N ASP A 11 31.91 5.43 -34.18
CA ASP A 11 30.79 5.73 -33.30
C ASP A 11 29.46 5.58 -34.03
N LYS A 12 28.61 4.71 -33.49
CA LYS A 12 27.21 4.61 -33.91
C LYS A 12 26.32 5.41 -32.95
N LYS A 13 25.53 6.34 -33.52
CA LYS A 13 24.45 7.02 -32.82
C LYS A 13 23.29 6.04 -32.56
N LEU A 14 22.77 6.03 -31.34
CA LEU A 14 21.69 5.12 -30.91
C LEU A 14 20.38 5.85 -30.63
N CYS A 15 20.45 7.09 -30.16
CA CYS A 15 19.30 7.94 -29.88
C CYS A 15 19.74 9.41 -29.83
N ASN A 16 18.79 10.33 -29.77
CA ASN A 16 19.02 11.78 -29.63
C ASN A 16 18.83 12.28 -28.18
N PHE A 17 18.88 11.40 -27.19
CA PHE A 17 18.75 11.71 -25.77
C PHE A 17 19.72 10.87 -24.93
N THR A 18 19.97 11.27 -23.69
CA THR A 18 20.81 10.56 -22.73
C THR A 18 19.94 10.18 -21.54
N PRO A 19 19.36 8.97 -21.54
CA PRO A 19 18.53 8.50 -20.45
C PRO A 19 19.39 8.04 -19.27
N ARG A 20 18.87 8.21 -18.06
CA ARG A 20 19.51 7.78 -16.81
C ARG A 20 18.47 7.21 -15.86
N LEU A 21 18.82 6.11 -15.19
CA LEU A 21 18.07 5.61 -14.05
C LEU A 21 18.35 6.52 -12.84
N LEU A 22 17.29 7.10 -12.29
CA LEU A 22 17.35 7.95 -11.09
C LEU A 22 17.10 7.14 -9.84
N SER A 23 16.08 6.27 -9.86
CA SER A 23 15.81 5.34 -8.76
C SER A 23 15.22 4.01 -9.21
N GLU A 24 15.57 2.94 -8.50
CA GLU A 24 14.91 1.64 -8.56
C GLU A 24 14.08 1.45 -7.29
N ILE A 25 12.76 1.31 -7.44
CA ILE A 25 11.81 1.14 -6.36
C ILE A 25 11.32 -0.30 -6.39
N THR A 26 11.60 -1.05 -5.33
CA THR A 26 11.04 -2.38 -5.10
C THR A 26 9.71 -2.23 -4.41
N VAL A 27 8.62 -2.69 -5.02
CA VAL A 27 7.28 -2.61 -4.46
C VAL A 27 6.85 -3.99 -4.01
N VAL A 28 6.48 -4.12 -2.74
CA VAL A 28 6.10 -5.40 -2.11
C VAL A 28 4.66 -5.31 -1.62
N ASP A 29 3.76 -6.06 -2.25
CA ASP A 29 2.31 -6.01 -1.98
C ASP A 29 1.80 -7.13 -1.05
N GLY A 30 2.72 -7.84 -0.41
CA GLY A 30 2.39 -8.98 0.47
C GLY A 30 2.35 -10.33 -0.24
N VAL A 31 2.23 -10.37 -1.57
CA VAL A 31 2.29 -11.60 -2.38
C VAL A 31 3.46 -11.54 -3.35
N GLU A 32 3.48 -10.51 -4.18
CA GLU A 32 4.45 -10.31 -5.24
C GLU A 32 5.45 -9.21 -4.88
N THR A 33 6.56 -9.21 -5.61
CA THR A 33 7.56 -8.14 -5.56
C THR A 33 7.81 -7.67 -6.98
N THR A 34 7.48 -6.42 -7.24
CA THR A 34 7.65 -5.79 -8.55
C THR A 34 8.69 -4.67 -8.47
N LYS A 35 9.17 -4.23 -9.63
CA LYS A 35 10.12 -3.12 -9.75
C LYS A 35 9.43 -1.97 -10.48
N ARG A 36 9.57 -0.77 -9.94
CA ARG A 36 9.30 0.49 -10.63
C ARG A 36 10.59 1.26 -10.81
N LEU A 37 10.76 1.90 -11.96
CA LEU A 37 11.97 2.62 -12.32
C LEU A 37 11.63 4.08 -12.54
N ARG A 38 12.34 4.97 -11.84
CA ARG A 38 12.30 6.40 -12.12
C ARG A 38 13.41 6.75 -13.10
N LEU A 39 13.03 7.29 -14.25
CA LEU A 39 13.94 7.67 -15.31
C LEU A 39 13.97 9.18 -15.46
N GLY A 40 15.15 9.70 -15.77
CA GLY A 40 15.34 11.07 -16.22
C GLY A 40 16.31 11.10 -17.39
N GLY A 41 16.66 12.29 -17.84
CA GLY A 41 17.64 12.43 -18.91
C GLY A 41 17.72 13.82 -19.50
N LYS A 42 18.46 13.93 -20.58
CA LYS A 42 18.58 15.16 -21.38
C LYS A 42 18.47 14.85 -22.86
N LEU A 43 17.83 15.72 -23.63
CA LEU A 43 17.91 15.70 -25.09
C LEU A 43 19.29 16.20 -25.55
N ALA A 44 19.68 15.85 -26.77
CA ALA A 44 20.94 16.29 -27.38
C ALA A 44 21.10 17.82 -27.40
N GLY A 45 20.00 18.58 -27.46
CA GLY A 45 19.99 20.04 -27.36
C GLY A 45 20.15 20.59 -25.94
N GLY A 46 20.40 19.74 -24.94
CA GLY A 46 20.61 20.13 -23.54
C GLY A 46 19.34 20.26 -22.71
N ARG A 47 18.14 20.24 -23.32
CA ARG A 47 16.86 20.27 -22.61
C ARG A 47 16.75 19.08 -21.65
N VAL A 48 16.46 19.36 -20.38
CA VAL A 48 16.20 18.34 -19.37
C VAL A 48 14.84 17.69 -19.64
N LEU A 49 14.79 16.37 -19.61
CA LEU A 49 13.57 15.59 -19.75
C LEU A 49 12.86 15.49 -18.39
N PRO A 50 11.51 15.46 -18.36
CA PRO A 50 10.78 15.27 -17.11
C PRO A 50 11.14 13.91 -16.49
N GLU A 51 11.15 13.87 -15.16
CA GLU A 51 11.25 12.60 -14.44
C GLU A 51 9.96 11.80 -14.64
N ILE A 52 10.10 10.52 -14.98
CA ILE A 52 8.98 9.63 -15.26
C ILE A 52 9.14 8.36 -14.45
N GLU A 53 8.03 7.73 -14.08
CA GLU A 53 8.03 6.42 -13.45
C GLU A 53 7.39 5.40 -14.39
N ILE A 54 8.06 4.26 -14.56
CA ILE A 54 7.59 3.14 -15.39
C ILE A 54 7.68 1.82 -14.62
N ASN A 55 6.91 0.82 -15.05
CA ASN A 55 7.12 -0.55 -14.55
C ASN A 55 8.45 -1.08 -15.09
N GLY A 56 9.16 -1.87 -14.28
CA GLY A 56 10.45 -2.46 -14.68
C GLY A 56 10.33 -3.37 -15.90
N SER A 57 9.18 -4.02 -16.09
CA SER A 57 8.85 -4.84 -17.27
C SER A 57 8.75 -4.01 -18.56
N GLU A 58 8.46 -2.71 -18.47
CA GLU A 58 8.28 -1.84 -19.62
C GLU A 58 9.60 -1.30 -20.18
N LEU A 59 10.69 -1.35 -19.39
CA LEU A 59 11.98 -0.73 -19.72
C LEU A 59 12.48 -1.14 -21.12
N GLY A 60 12.37 -2.42 -21.47
CA GLY A 60 12.84 -2.94 -22.76
C GLY A 60 11.95 -2.62 -23.97
N SER A 61 10.68 -2.32 -23.76
CA SER A 61 9.72 -2.09 -24.85
C SER A 61 9.93 -0.73 -25.54
N PHE A 62 10.30 0.29 -24.75
CA PHE A 62 10.29 1.71 -25.11
C PHE A 62 8.93 2.26 -25.58
N ASN A 63 7.82 1.55 -25.34
CA ASN A 63 6.48 2.09 -25.63
C ASN A 63 6.18 3.33 -24.78
N TRP A 64 6.75 3.40 -23.58
CA TRP A 64 6.70 4.54 -22.67
C TRP A 64 7.39 5.79 -23.21
N LEU A 65 8.32 5.68 -24.18
CA LEU A 65 9.14 6.80 -24.62
C LEU A 65 8.28 7.89 -25.26
N LEU A 66 7.39 7.49 -26.17
CA LEU A 66 6.49 8.42 -26.86
C LEU A 66 5.44 9.00 -25.91
N ASP A 67 4.87 8.16 -25.03
CA ASP A 67 3.84 8.56 -24.06
C ASP A 67 4.37 9.54 -23.01
N LYS A 68 5.58 9.30 -22.48
CA LYS A 68 6.11 10.02 -21.32
C LYS A 68 7.11 11.13 -21.67
N TRP A 69 7.95 10.95 -22.69
CA TRP A 69 8.96 11.93 -23.10
C TRP A 69 8.68 12.58 -24.45
N GLY A 70 7.64 12.13 -25.16
CA GLY A 70 7.16 12.76 -26.38
C GLY A 70 7.96 12.39 -27.63
N VAL A 71 7.44 12.85 -28.78
CA VAL A 71 7.93 12.50 -30.12
C VAL A 71 9.36 12.98 -30.42
N GLU A 72 9.84 13.98 -29.69
CA GLU A 72 11.20 14.51 -29.86
C GLU A 72 12.28 13.54 -29.36
N CYS A 73 11.94 12.57 -28.50
CA CYS A 73 12.87 11.52 -28.09
C CYS A 73 12.85 10.37 -29.10
N VAL A 74 13.90 10.28 -29.90
CA VAL A 74 14.01 9.37 -31.04
C VAL A 74 15.10 8.33 -30.77
N LEU A 75 14.71 7.06 -30.94
CA LEU A 75 15.64 5.94 -31.08
C LEU A 75 16.01 5.77 -32.56
N GLU A 76 17.29 5.60 -32.85
CA GLU A 76 17.75 5.39 -34.22
C GLU A 76 17.29 4.02 -34.75
N VAL A 77 17.10 3.91 -36.06
CA VAL A 77 16.70 2.64 -36.68
C VAL A 77 17.89 1.69 -36.71
N GLY A 78 17.67 0.44 -36.30
CA GLY A 78 18.65 -0.61 -36.49
C GLY A 78 18.52 -1.78 -35.53
N LYS A 79 19.20 -2.87 -35.88
CA LYS A 79 19.29 -4.06 -35.03
C LYS A 79 19.90 -3.71 -33.68
N ASN A 80 19.28 -4.20 -32.61
CA ASN A 80 19.70 -4.07 -31.22
C ASN A 80 19.78 -2.62 -30.67
N VAL A 81 19.24 -1.59 -31.35
CA VAL A 81 19.30 -0.21 -30.83
C VAL A 81 18.56 -0.10 -29.48
N LYS A 82 17.34 -0.66 -29.39
CA LYS A 82 16.58 -0.71 -28.12
C LYS A 82 17.36 -1.41 -27.02
N ASP A 83 17.96 -2.57 -27.32
CA ASP A 83 18.74 -3.34 -26.35
C ASP A 83 19.97 -2.59 -25.85
N ASN A 84 20.68 -1.89 -26.75
CA ASN A 84 21.84 -1.09 -26.40
C ASN A 84 21.46 0.12 -25.55
N VAL A 85 20.36 0.82 -25.87
CA VAL A 85 19.89 1.95 -25.06
C VAL A 85 19.39 1.47 -23.70
N ARG A 86 18.64 0.37 -23.64
CA ARG A 86 18.25 -0.28 -22.37
C ARG A 86 19.47 -0.63 -21.53
N HIS A 87 20.48 -1.26 -22.14
CA HIS A 87 21.72 -1.62 -21.46
C HIS A 87 22.44 -0.37 -20.93
N ALA A 88 22.51 0.69 -21.73
CA ALA A 88 23.08 1.98 -21.29
C ALA A 88 22.34 2.56 -20.08
N ILE A 89 21.00 2.49 -20.05
CA ILE A 89 20.22 2.89 -18.87
C ILE A 89 20.61 2.05 -17.65
N GLN A 90 20.70 0.73 -17.80
CA GLN A 90 21.07 -0.17 -16.70
C GLN A 90 22.50 0.06 -16.20
N LEU A 91 23.43 0.47 -17.06
CA LEU A 91 24.78 0.85 -16.66
C LEU A 91 24.80 2.08 -15.74
N THR A 92 23.74 2.90 -15.74
CA THR A 92 23.61 4.02 -14.79
C THR A 92 23.06 3.61 -13.41
N ALA A 93 22.58 2.38 -13.26
CA ALA A 93 21.97 1.88 -12.02
C ALA A 93 22.85 1.93 -10.76
N PRO A 94 24.19 1.80 -10.82
CA PRO A 94 25.03 1.97 -9.63
C PRO A 94 24.92 3.36 -8.99
N ALA A 95 24.53 4.38 -9.76
CA ALA A 95 24.36 5.75 -9.30
C ALA A 95 22.88 6.13 -9.08
N ALA A 96 21.97 5.15 -9.04
CA ALA A 96 20.55 5.32 -8.81
C ALA A 96 20.20 4.99 -7.36
N ASP A 97 19.25 5.74 -6.79
CA ASP A 97 18.73 5.44 -5.46
C ASP A 97 17.97 4.10 -5.46
N LYS A 98 18.20 3.27 -4.45
CA LYS A 98 17.45 2.02 -4.28
C LYS A 98 16.51 2.13 -3.11
N LYS A 99 15.22 1.95 -3.36
CA LYS A 99 14.16 2.04 -2.35
C LYS A 99 13.36 0.75 -2.31
N CYS A 100 12.78 0.46 -1.15
CA CYS A 100 11.84 -0.65 -0.97
C CYS A 100 10.60 -0.09 -0.29
N ILE A 101 9.45 -0.21 -0.96
CA ILE A 101 8.16 0.28 -0.49
C ILE A 101 7.24 -0.92 -0.29
N TYR A 102 6.68 -1.03 0.90
CA TYR A 102 5.61 -1.98 1.20
C TYR A 102 4.26 -1.32 0.96
N THR A 103 3.34 -2.02 0.30
CA THR A 103 1.97 -1.53 0.08
C THR A 103 0.94 -2.29 0.92
N VAL A 104 1.42 -2.90 2.02
CA VAL A 104 0.63 -3.68 2.99
C VAL A 104 1.11 -3.41 4.40
N THR A 105 0.22 -3.58 5.37
CA THR A 105 0.54 -3.44 6.79
C THR A 105 0.83 -4.78 7.45
N GLY A 106 1.12 -4.72 8.76
CA GLY A 106 1.17 -5.87 9.64
C GLY A 106 2.55 -6.51 9.77
N TRP A 107 2.60 -7.67 10.40
CA TRP A 107 3.89 -8.29 10.70
C TRP A 107 4.52 -8.93 9.46
N LYS A 108 5.78 -8.56 9.23
CA LYS A 108 6.66 -9.16 8.22
C LYS A 108 8.00 -9.52 8.84
N LYS A 109 8.53 -10.67 8.44
CA LYS A 109 9.89 -11.09 8.80
C LYS A 109 10.87 -10.55 7.76
N ILE A 110 11.77 -9.66 8.16
CA ILE A 110 12.80 -9.02 7.32
C ILE A 110 14.14 -9.21 8.03
N ASP A 111 15.16 -9.68 7.30
CA ASP A 111 16.50 -9.97 7.87
C ASP A 111 16.45 -10.78 9.17
N ASN A 112 15.59 -11.80 9.17
CA ASN A 112 15.31 -12.70 10.29
C ASN A 112 14.66 -12.06 11.54
N HIS A 113 14.30 -10.78 11.50
CA HIS A 113 13.62 -10.06 12.58
C HIS A 113 12.17 -9.75 12.22
N TRP A 114 11.30 -9.67 13.24
CA TRP A 114 9.91 -9.29 13.07
C TRP A 114 9.76 -7.78 13.09
N HIS A 115 9.15 -7.24 12.05
CA HIS A 115 8.84 -5.82 11.93
C HIS A 115 7.34 -5.65 11.69
N TYR A 116 6.75 -4.69 12.37
CA TYR A 116 5.36 -4.32 12.17
C TYR A 116 5.30 -3.18 11.16
N LEU A 117 4.79 -3.47 9.97
CA LEU A 117 4.69 -2.50 8.89
C LEU A 117 3.44 -1.65 9.08
N LEU A 118 3.64 -0.37 9.32
CA LEU A 118 2.60 0.66 9.31
C LEU A 118 3.23 1.95 8.79
N PRO A 119 2.52 2.81 8.04
CA PRO A 119 3.10 4.06 7.56
C PRO A 119 3.69 4.90 8.69
N ASN A 120 4.71 5.71 8.38
CA ASN A 120 5.41 6.57 9.33
C ASN A 120 6.05 5.86 10.54
N ASP A 121 6.47 4.58 10.44
CA ASP A 121 7.21 3.91 11.53
C ASP A 121 8.73 4.28 11.60
N SER A 122 9.21 5.15 10.70
CA SER A 122 10.63 5.57 10.47
C SER A 122 11.60 4.51 9.94
N ARG A 123 11.24 3.23 9.94
CA ARG A 123 12.14 2.12 9.61
C ARG A 123 11.91 1.61 8.19
N PHE A 124 10.66 1.53 7.76
CA PHE A 124 10.30 1.05 6.43
C PHE A 124 9.35 2.03 5.73
N ASP A 125 9.56 2.20 4.42
CA ASP A 125 8.61 2.94 3.60
C ASP A 125 7.37 2.05 3.39
N VAL A 126 6.26 2.44 4.02
CA VAL A 126 4.94 1.81 3.81
C VAL A 126 4.03 2.83 3.15
N ASP A 127 3.57 2.56 1.93
CA ASP A 127 2.73 3.45 1.13
C ASP A 127 1.35 2.81 0.91
N LEU A 128 0.34 3.38 1.56
CA LEU A 128 -1.04 2.95 1.45
C LEU A 128 -1.84 3.95 0.62
N SER A 129 -2.57 3.46 -0.37
CA SER A 129 -3.28 4.30 -1.34
C SER A 129 -4.75 4.54 -0.98
N GLY A 130 -5.35 5.58 -1.60
CA GLY A 130 -6.78 5.84 -1.53
C GLY A 130 -7.28 6.12 -0.11
N LYS A 131 -8.33 5.42 0.33
CA LYS A 131 -8.92 5.55 1.66
C LYS A 131 -7.99 5.04 2.78
N LEU A 132 -6.96 4.26 2.45
CA LEU A 132 -6.06 3.63 3.41
C LEU A 132 -4.93 4.56 3.87
N LYS A 133 -4.74 5.71 3.22
CA LYS A 133 -3.71 6.71 3.57
C LYS A 133 -3.83 7.27 5.00
N HIS A 134 -4.99 7.10 5.62
CA HIS A 134 -5.27 7.56 6.99
C HIS A 134 -4.64 6.67 8.05
N TYR A 135 -4.25 5.44 7.71
CA TYR A 135 -3.46 4.59 8.59
C TYR A 135 -2.04 5.12 8.70
N SER A 136 -1.56 5.24 9.92
CA SER A 136 -0.24 5.78 10.20
C SER A 136 0.17 5.49 11.64
N THR A 137 1.47 5.35 11.86
CA THR A 137 2.08 5.33 13.17
C THR A 137 2.28 6.77 13.63
N GLU A 138 1.82 7.08 14.82
CA GLU A 138 2.22 8.30 15.50
C GLU A 138 3.53 8.04 16.26
N GLN A 139 4.54 8.86 16.03
CA GLN A 139 5.87 8.68 16.66
C GLN A 139 5.99 9.45 17.97
N ASN A 140 5.16 10.47 18.16
CA ASN A 140 5.23 11.34 19.32
C ASN A 140 3.87 11.43 19.98
N PHE A 141 3.85 11.38 21.31
CA PHE A 141 2.64 11.66 22.09
C PHE A 141 2.90 12.86 22.99
N SER A 142 1.84 13.62 23.25
CA SER A 142 1.80 14.68 24.24
C SER A 142 1.30 14.14 25.58
N GLU A 143 1.53 14.88 26.67
CA GLU A 143 0.90 14.59 27.97
C GLU A 143 -0.64 14.59 27.86
N GLN A 144 -1.18 15.39 26.94
CA GLN A 144 -2.62 15.48 26.69
C GLN A 144 -3.17 14.20 26.08
N ASP A 145 -2.40 13.50 25.23
CA ASP A 145 -2.81 12.21 24.66
C ASP A 145 -2.92 11.14 25.75
N ILE A 146 -1.96 11.11 26.68
CA ILE A 146 -2.00 10.22 27.84
C ILE A 146 -3.22 10.55 28.71
N ALA A 147 -3.45 11.85 28.98
CA ALA A 147 -4.60 12.30 29.75
C ALA A 147 -5.93 11.90 29.09
N ASN A 148 -6.03 11.99 27.76
CA ASN A 148 -7.21 11.59 27.00
C ASN A 148 -7.49 10.08 27.13
N VAL A 149 -6.46 9.23 26.99
CA VAL A 149 -6.59 7.78 27.16
C VAL A 149 -6.98 7.43 28.60
N PHE A 150 -6.39 8.10 29.59
CA PHE A 150 -6.75 7.93 31.01
C PHE A 150 -8.20 8.36 31.28
N MET A 151 -8.61 9.51 30.77
CA MET A 151 -9.99 10.01 30.92
C MET A 151 -11.00 9.10 30.23
N MET A 152 -10.65 8.47 29.10
CA MET A 152 -11.49 7.46 28.45
C MET A 152 -11.75 6.26 29.37
N HIS A 153 -10.84 5.93 30.28
CA HIS A 153 -11.05 4.90 31.29
C HIS A 153 -11.91 5.38 32.47
N GLU A 154 -11.61 6.56 33.01
CA GLU A 154 -12.28 7.11 34.19
C GLU A 154 -13.73 7.54 33.91
N ILE A 155 -13.94 8.22 32.77
CA ILE A 155 -15.24 8.73 32.32
C ILE A 155 -15.50 8.18 30.92
N PRO A 156 -15.91 6.89 30.82
CA PRO A 156 -15.96 6.21 29.54
C PRO A 156 -17.10 6.77 28.67
N PRO A 157 -16.87 6.97 27.36
CA PRO A 157 -17.89 7.50 26.44
C PRO A 157 -19.03 6.50 26.17
N VAL A 158 -18.86 5.25 26.63
CA VAL A 158 -19.81 4.15 26.52
C VAL A 158 -19.78 3.31 27.80
N LYS A 159 -20.70 2.36 27.95
CA LYS A 159 -20.67 1.41 29.06
C LYS A 159 -19.32 0.65 29.10
N LYS A 160 -18.81 0.39 30.30
CA LYS A 160 -17.48 -0.21 30.51
C LYS A 160 -17.30 -1.55 29.79
N GLU A 161 -18.35 -2.36 29.69
CA GLU A 161 -18.32 -3.66 29.01
C GLU A 161 -18.05 -3.52 27.51
N ILE A 162 -18.61 -2.46 26.89
CA ILE A 162 -18.38 -2.13 25.48
C ILE A 162 -16.96 -1.57 25.32
N LEU A 163 -16.55 -0.64 26.19
CA LEU A 163 -15.22 -0.03 26.17
C LEU A 163 -14.12 -1.11 26.24
N TYR A 164 -14.16 -1.98 27.25
CA TYR A 164 -13.12 -2.99 27.45
C TYR A 164 -13.08 -4.02 26.32
N SER A 165 -14.25 -4.38 25.76
CA SER A 165 -14.32 -5.26 24.59
C SER A 165 -13.67 -4.63 23.36
N LEU A 166 -13.89 -3.32 23.15
CA LEU A 166 -13.29 -2.58 22.04
C LEU A 166 -11.77 -2.38 22.22
N ILE A 167 -11.31 -2.06 23.42
CA ILE A 167 -9.87 -2.00 23.75
C ILE A 167 -9.23 -3.37 23.49
N ALA A 168 -9.80 -4.45 24.03
CA ALA A 168 -9.26 -5.79 23.86
C ALA A 168 -9.19 -6.19 22.38
N PHE A 169 -10.25 -5.91 21.61
CA PHE A 169 -10.27 -6.19 20.17
C PHE A 169 -9.24 -5.35 19.40
N THR A 170 -9.10 -4.07 19.74
CA THR A 170 -8.13 -3.14 19.11
C THR A 170 -6.71 -3.67 19.25
N PHE A 171 -6.30 -4.07 20.45
CA PHE A 171 -4.94 -4.57 20.70
C PHE A 171 -4.77 -6.06 20.43
N LEU A 172 -5.85 -6.81 20.17
CA LEU A 172 -5.78 -8.15 19.62
C LEU A 172 -5.33 -8.14 18.16
N THR A 173 -5.66 -7.10 17.39
CA THR A 173 -5.41 -7.11 15.93
C THR A 173 -3.94 -7.24 15.55
N PRO A 174 -2.96 -6.57 16.22
CA PRO A 174 -1.55 -6.77 15.91
C PRO A 174 -1.01 -8.12 16.41
N LEU A 175 -1.71 -8.82 17.30
CA LEU A 175 -1.27 -10.12 17.82
C LEU A 175 -1.64 -11.29 16.90
N ASN A 176 -2.48 -11.04 15.88
CA ASN A 176 -3.04 -12.08 15.01
C ASN A 176 -1.98 -12.94 14.33
N GLU A 177 -0.90 -12.35 13.78
CA GLU A 177 0.18 -13.12 13.14
C GLU A 177 0.79 -14.15 14.11
N PHE A 178 1.03 -13.78 15.36
CA PHE A 178 1.63 -14.66 16.36
C PHE A 178 0.64 -15.72 16.86
N LEU A 179 -0.62 -15.33 17.08
CA LEU A 179 -1.68 -16.27 17.45
C LEU A 179 -1.95 -17.29 16.33
N LYS A 180 -1.86 -16.88 15.07
CA LYS A 180 -1.94 -17.78 13.91
C LYS A 180 -0.84 -18.82 13.92
N ARG A 181 0.40 -18.40 14.21
CA ARG A 181 1.57 -19.30 14.29
C ARG A 181 1.44 -20.36 15.38
N THR A 182 0.77 -20.03 16.48
CA THR A 182 0.52 -20.97 17.59
C THR A 182 -0.78 -21.75 17.44
N GLY A 183 -1.53 -21.58 16.35
CA GLY A 183 -2.80 -22.26 16.12
C GLY A 183 -3.99 -21.72 16.94
N CYS A 184 -3.84 -20.55 17.56
CA CYS A 184 -4.85 -19.90 18.40
C CYS A 184 -5.47 -18.66 17.73
N GLU A 185 -5.53 -18.64 16.39
CA GLU A 185 -6.02 -17.50 15.63
C GLU A 185 -7.48 -17.14 15.97
N PRO A 186 -7.80 -15.88 16.28
CA PRO A 186 -9.17 -15.42 16.44
C PRO A 186 -9.98 -15.56 15.14
N LYS A 187 -11.12 -16.25 15.22
CA LYS A 187 -12.05 -16.51 14.10
C LYS A 187 -13.41 -15.85 14.32
N PHE A 188 -13.42 -14.55 14.55
CA PHE A 188 -14.64 -13.77 14.70
C PHE A 188 -14.45 -12.35 14.19
N VAL A 189 -15.57 -11.66 13.97
CA VAL A 189 -15.63 -10.23 13.70
C VAL A 189 -16.45 -9.56 14.80
N LEU A 190 -16.09 -8.32 15.15
CA LEU A 190 -16.85 -7.53 16.10
C LEU A 190 -17.87 -6.66 15.36
N PHE A 191 -19.12 -6.66 15.81
CA PHE A 191 -20.20 -5.89 15.19
C PHE A 191 -20.79 -4.88 16.19
N LEU A 192 -20.73 -3.59 15.87
CA LEU A 192 -21.32 -2.53 16.68
C LEU A 192 -22.79 -2.32 16.30
N VAL A 193 -23.70 -2.73 17.18
CA VAL A 193 -25.15 -2.63 16.96
C VAL A 193 -25.74 -1.49 17.78
N GLY A 194 -26.67 -0.74 17.17
CA GLY A 194 -27.42 0.30 17.85
C GLY A 194 -28.21 1.15 16.86
N HIS A 195 -29.18 1.92 17.36
CA HIS A 195 -30.01 2.79 16.53
C HIS A 195 -29.18 3.85 15.78
N THR A 196 -29.73 4.40 14.69
CA THR A 196 -29.14 5.56 14.01
C THR A 196 -28.99 6.72 15.00
N GLY A 197 -27.90 7.48 14.90
CA GLY A 197 -27.61 8.60 15.83
C GLY A 197 -26.93 8.21 17.15
N THR A 198 -26.71 6.92 17.42
CA THR A 198 -25.99 6.45 18.64
C THR A 198 -24.46 6.57 18.57
N ARG A 199 -23.92 7.30 17.58
CA ARG A 199 -22.48 7.59 17.43
C ARG A 199 -21.56 6.35 17.26
N LYS A 200 -22.08 5.25 16.71
CA LYS A 200 -21.31 4.01 16.44
C LYS A 200 -20.07 4.25 15.58
N SER A 201 -20.21 5.00 14.49
CA SER A 201 -19.10 5.32 13.59
C SER A 201 -18.05 6.20 14.27
N THR A 202 -18.47 7.12 15.15
CA THR A 202 -17.55 7.91 15.99
C THR A 202 -16.77 7.04 16.95
N LEU A 203 -17.45 6.08 17.60
CA LEU A 203 -16.79 5.13 18.49
C LEU A 203 -15.80 4.24 17.72
N ALA A 204 -16.17 3.73 16.55
CA ALA A 204 -15.27 2.96 15.69
C ALA A 204 -14.03 3.78 15.27
N ALA A 205 -14.22 5.04 14.86
CA ALA A 205 -13.14 5.94 14.50
C ALA A 205 -12.19 6.23 15.67
N LEU A 206 -12.71 6.37 16.89
CA LEU A 206 -11.90 6.55 18.10
C LEU A 206 -10.91 5.40 18.30
N PHE A 207 -11.37 4.14 18.22
CA PHE A 207 -10.49 2.97 18.36
C PHE A 207 -9.60 2.76 17.15
N LEU A 208 -10.09 3.06 15.95
CA LEU A 208 -9.28 3.00 14.74
C LEU A 208 -8.11 3.99 14.78
N SER A 209 -8.26 5.10 15.51
CA SER A 209 -7.23 6.15 15.65
C SER A 209 -6.01 5.71 16.47
N PHE A 210 -6.02 4.53 17.09
CA PHE A 210 -4.77 3.92 17.58
C PHE A 210 -3.81 3.52 16.45
N PHE A 211 -4.31 3.43 15.21
CA PHE A 211 -3.53 3.03 14.02
C PHE A 211 -3.53 4.10 12.92
N GLY A 212 -3.92 5.34 13.24
CA GLY A 212 -3.97 6.42 12.25
C GLY A 212 -4.86 7.59 12.66
N GLN A 213 -5.29 8.38 11.70
CA GLN A 213 -6.14 9.55 11.93
C GLN A 213 -7.49 9.37 11.26
N PHE A 214 -8.52 9.10 12.07
CA PHE A 214 -9.85 8.78 11.57
C PHE A 214 -10.93 9.63 12.23
N THR A 215 -11.94 9.98 11.44
CA THR A 215 -13.19 10.57 11.92
C THR A 215 -14.36 9.67 11.55
N ALA A 216 -15.55 9.96 12.07
CA ALA A 216 -16.75 9.20 11.74
C ALA A 216 -17.12 9.26 10.24
N SER A 217 -16.63 10.24 9.48
CA SER A 217 -16.86 10.38 8.04
C SER A 217 -15.75 9.78 7.18
N ASP A 218 -14.60 9.44 7.79
CA ASP A 218 -13.38 9.04 7.08
C ASP A 218 -13.00 7.58 7.38
N LEU A 219 -13.99 6.75 7.72
CA LEU A 219 -13.77 5.32 7.95
C LEU A 219 -13.29 4.64 6.65
N PRO A 220 -12.41 3.63 6.76
CA PRO A 220 -11.62 3.15 5.63
C PRO A 220 -12.44 2.36 4.61
N LEU A 221 -13.50 1.66 5.04
CA LEU A 221 -14.33 0.79 4.21
C LEU A 221 -15.82 1.00 4.51
N SER A 222 -16.66 0.77 3.50
CA SER A 222 -18.12 0.82 3.62
C SER A 222 -18.74 -0.43 3.00
N PHE A 223 -19.83 -0.95 3.56
CA PHE A 223 -20.59 -2.04 2.96
C PHE A 223 -21.26 -1.66 1.63
N ARG A 224 -21.21 -0.37 1.25
CA ARG A 224 -21.60 0.11 -0.08
C ARG A 224 -20.54 -0.14 -1.14
N ASP A 225 -19.28 -0.36 -0.75
CA ASP A 225 -18.21 -0.77 -1.66
C ASP A 225 -18.46 -2.20 -2.17
N THR A 226 -17.78 -2.61 -3.25
CA THR A 226 -17.90 -3.99 -3.76
C THR A 226 -17.19 -4.98 -2.83
N ALA A 227 -17.70 -6.21 -2.71
CA ALA A 227 -17.07 -7.24 -1.88
C ALA A 227 -15.59 -7.47 -2.24
N ASN A 228 -15.24 -7.45 -3.53
CA ASN A 228 -13.85 -7.57 -3.98
C ASN A 228 -12.97 -6.41 -3.50
N SER A 229 -13.47 -5.17 -3.53
CA SER A 229 -12.74 -4.00 -3.01
C SER A 229 -12.51 -4.11 -1.50
N ILE A 230 -13.54 -4.50 -0.75
CA ILE A 230 -13.44 -4.71 0.71
C ILE A 230 -12.40 -5.79 1.02
N LEU A 231 -12.45 -6.93 0.34
CA LEU A 231 -11.52 -8.04 0.56
C LEU A 231 -10.09 -7.69 0.17
N HIS A 232 -9.90 -6.97 -0.94
CA HIS A 232 -8.59 -6.46 -1.35
C HIS A 232 -7.99 -5.54 -0.28
N ASN A 233 -8.76 -4.57 0.20
CA ASN A 233 -8.28 -3.64 1.23
C ASN A 233 -8.09 -4.34 2.59
N ALA A 234 -8.93 -5.30 2.95
CA ALA A 234 -8.75 -6.11 4.15
C ALA A 234 -7.46 -6.95 4.07
N PHE A 235 -7.10 -7.46 2.88
CA PHE A 235 -5.82 -8.12 2.65
C PHE A 235 -4.64 -7.14 2.81
N THR A 236 -4.76 -5.94 2.24
CA THR A 236 -3.76 -4.88 2.39
C THR A 236 -3.54 -4.49 3.86
N LEU A 237 -4.62 -4.41 4.64
CA LEU A 237 -4.63 -4.02 6.06
C LEU A 237 -4.40 -5.21 7.01
N LYS A 238 -3.38 -6.02 6.75
CA LYS A 238 -3.03 -7.16 7.59
C LYS A 238 -2.60 -6.69 9.00
N ASP A 239 -3.02 -7.43 10.02
CA ASP A 239 -2.69 -7.24 11.46
C ASP A 239 -2.95 -5.81 11.99
N VAL A 240 -3.92 -5.10 11.40
CA VAL A 240 -4.35 -3.75 11.80
C VAL A 240 -5.86 -3.75 12.00
N LEU A 241 -6.36 -3.00 12.99
CA LEU A 241 -7.80 -2.84 13.19
C LEU A 241 -8.42 -2.21 11.94
N THR A 242 -9.48 -2.82 11.41
CA THR A 242 -10.18 -2.32 10.21
C THR A 242 -11.67 -2.24 10.47
N CYS A 243 -12.29 -1.12 10.08
CA CYS A 243 -13.73 -0.89 10.20
C CYS A 243 -14.41 -0.92 8.82
N ILE A 244 -15.58 -1.55 8.73
CA ILE A 244 -16.48 -1.49 7.58
C ILE A 244 -17.80 -0.88 8.08
N ASP A 245 -18.12 0.35 7.62
CA ASP A 245 -19.30 1.09 8.06
C ASP A 245 -20.49 0.95 7.08
N ASP A 246 -21.60 1.64 7.37
CA ASP A 246 -22.82 1.73 6.55
C ASP A 246 -23.57 0.41 6.35
N PHE A 247 -23.56 -0.48 7.35
CA PHE A 247 -24.49 -1.61 7.37
C PHE A 247 -25.92 -1.14 7.73
N HIS A 248 -26.58 -0.44 6.80
CA HIS A 248 -27.92 0.10 6.98
C HIS A 248 -28.76 -0.09 5.70
N PRO A 249 -29.50 -1.22 5.58
CA PRO A 249 -30.35 -1.44 4.42
C PRO A 249 -31.58 -0.54 4.44
N SER A 250 -31.86 0.14 3.33
CA SER A 250 -33.01 1.03 3.13
C SER A 250 -34.17 0.34 2.40
N GLY A 251 -34.08 -0.99 2.19
CA GLY A 251 -35.08 -1.80 1.49
C GLY A 251 -34.62 -3.24 1.31
N ARG A 252 -35.54 -4.12 0.89
CA ARG A 252 -35.33 -5.58 0.85
C ARG A 252 -34.23 -6.04 -0.10
N ASP A 253 -34.06 -5.36 -1.24
CA ASP A 253 -33.03 -5.72 -2.21
C ASP A 253 -31.64 -5.22 -1.78
N GLU A 254 -31.57 -4.04 -1.15
CA GLU A 254 -30.33 -3.53 -0.54
C GLU A 254 -29.91 -4.41 0.64
N GLU A 255 -30.87 -4.87 1.46
CA GLU A 255 -30.65 -5.83 2.54
C GLU A 255 -30.02 -7.13 2.05
N LYS A 256 -30.54 -7.71 0.97
CA LYS A 256 -29.96 -8.92 0.35
C LYS A 256 -28.52 -8.66 -0.12
N LYS A 257 -28.27 -7.51 -0.75
CA LYS A 257 -26.94 -7.14 -1.27
C LYS A 257 -25.92 -6.95 -0.14
N LEU A 258 -26.29 -6.17 0.89
CA LEU A 258 -25.44 -5.91 2.05
C LEU A 258 -25.17 -7.19 2.83
N THR A 259 -26.19 -8.02 3.04
CA THR A 259 -26.06 -9.31 3.72
C THR A 259 -25.15 -10.27 2.95
N SER A 260 -25.30 -10.35 1.62
CA SER A 260 -24.41 -11.15 0.77
C SER A 260 -22.94 -10.69 0.91
N THR A 261 -22.72 -9.38 0.87
CA THR A 261 -21.37 -8.80 1.04
C THR A 261 -20.79 -9.10 2.42
N ALA A 262 -21.59 -8.94 3.48
CA ALA A 262 -21.20 -9.30 4.84
C ALA A 262 -20.89 -10.79 4.98
N GLN A 263 -21.69 -11.69 4.37
CA GLN A 263 -21.40 -13.12 4.36
C GLN A 263 -20.09 -13.45 3.65
N SER A 264 -19.81 -12.82 2.50
CA SER A 264 -18.53 -12.98 1.80
C SER A 264 -17.34 -12.55 2.66
N VAL A 265 -17.44 -11.39 3.33
CA VAL A 265 -16.40 -10.89 4.23
C VAL A 265 -16.22 -11.82 5.43
N MET A 266 -17.31 -12.21 6.10
CA MET A 266 -17.26 -13.10 7.27
C MET A 266 -16.68 -14.47 6.92
N ARG A 267 -17.03 -15.04 5.77
CA ARG A 267 -16.42 -16.29 5.28
C ARG A 267 -14.94 -16.10 4.99
N ALA A 268 -14.54 -15.02 4.34
CA ALA A 268 -13.12 -14.75 4.12
C ALA A 268 -12.33 -14.63 5.43
N TYR A 269 -12.91 -14.05 6.48
CA TYR A 269 -12.28 -13.95 7.81
C TYR A 269 -12.35 -15.25 8.64
N GLY A 270 -13.40 -16.06 8.45
CA GLY A 270 -13.63 -17.33 9.17
C GLY A 270 -12.90 -18.53 8.55
N ASP A 271 -12.90 -18.63 7.22
CA ASP A 271 -12.23 -19.69 6.44
C ASP A 271 -10.75 -19.35 6.19
N ARG A 272 -10.42 -18.05 6.15
CA ARG A 272 -9.14 -17.46 5.71
C ARG A 272 -8.51 -18.19 4.52
N MET A 273 -9.13 -18.06 3.33
CA MET A 273 -8.50 -18.22 2.00
C MET A 273 -7.39 -17.17 1.75
N TYR A 274 -6.51 -16.95 2.72
CA TYR A 274 -5.21 -16.30 2.57
C TYR A 274 -4.19 -17.22 3.28
N VAL A 275 -4.13 -18.44 2.76
CA VAL A 275 -3.02 -19.37 3.00
C VAL A 275 -1.90 -18.93 2.08
N LEU A 276 -0.93 -18.20 2.62
CA LEU A 276 0.39 -18.16 2.00
C LEU A 276 1.00 -19.55 2.21
N LYS A 277 1.11 -20.32 1.12
CA LYS A 277 2.21 -21.27 0.99
C LYS A 277 3.50 -20.48 0.80
#